data_AF-A0A1C0SFJ6-F1
#
_entry.id   AF-A0A1C0SFJ6-F1
#
_cell.length_a   1.000
_cell.length_b   1.000
_cell.length_c   1.000
_cell.angle_alpha   90.00
_cell.angle_beta   90.00
_cell.angle_gamma   90.00
#
_symmetry.space_group_name_H-M   'P 1'
#
loop_
_entity.id
_entity.type
_entity.pdbx_description
1 polymer ?
#
loop_
_entity_poly.entity_id
_entity_poly.type
_entity_poly.pdbx_seq_one_letter_code
_entity_poly.pdbx_strand_id
1 'polypeptide(L)'
;MTDSAERLRKLSRFMKLIIVLSGALFCSAVVYGHWQIFFDRQGFEQDIRNVVFPRVEAISLSYRAIATVIFLTAINNALVIAGLAFAWQLFDGFQRGEILSNRNGVLLRRVGLTAIAGALFITVSNGIGILAVSYDNPGTAGRAVVFDISGGAIIVLLMAGLVVGLGHVMVIASDVEAENRSFV
;
A
#
# COMPACT_ATOMS: atom_id res chain seq x y z
N MET A 1 28.30 -25.42 2.50
CA MET A 1 27.02 -24.65 2.49
C MET A 1 26.33 -24.95 1.18
N THR A 2 25.07 -25.38 1.19
CA THR A 2 24.36 -25.76 -0.04
C THR A 2 24.12 -24.52 -0.91
N ASP A 3 24.38 -24.64 -2.21
CA ASP A 3 24.26 -23.56 -3.21
C ASP A 3 22.89 -22.83 -3.14
N SER A 4 21.83 -23.58 -2.80
CA SER A 4 20.47 -23.06 -2.58
C SER A 4 20.36 -22.01 -1.47
N ALA A 5 21.06 -22.17 -0.35
CA ALA A 5 21.00 -21.22 0.78
C ALA A 5 21.66 -19.88 0.43
N GLU A 6 22.74 -19.91 -0.35
CA GLU A 6 23.40 -18.71 -0.82
C GLU A 6 22.59 -17.98 -1.89
N ARG A 7 21.99 -18.73 -2.82
CA ARG A 7 21.05 -18.18 -3.82
C ARG A 7 19.87 -17.47 -3.15
N LEU A 8 19.29 -18.05 -2.10
CA LEU A 8 18.22 -17.41 -1.34
C LEU A 8 18.68 -16.11 -0.68
N ARG A 9 19.85 -16.11 -0.02
CA ARG A 9 20.41 -14.88 0.58
C ARG A 9 20.67 -13.77 -0.45
N LYS A 10 21.10 -14.11 -1.66
CA LYS A 10 21.28 -13.14 -2.76
C LYS A 10 19.92 -12.59 -3.20
N LEU A 11 18.92 -13.45 -3.39
CA LEU A 11 17.57 -13.04 -3.74
C LEU A 11 16.94 -12.14 -2.67
N SER A 12 17.03 -12.50 -1.39
CA SER A 12 16.49 -11.68 -0.29
C SER A 12 17.12 -10.29 -0.22
N ARG A 13 18.44 -10.19 -0.45
CA ARG A 13 19.13 -8.89 -0.52
C ARG A 13 18.66 -8.05 -1.70
N PHE A 14 18.49 -8.67 -2.86
CA PHE A 14 17.95 -8.01 -4.05
C PHE A 14 16.52 -7.50 -3.81
N MET A 15 15.66 -8.31 -3.19
CA MET A 15 14.29 -7.91 -2.84
C MET A 15 14.26 -6.77 -1.80
N LYS A 16 15.14 -6.79 -0.79
CA LYS A 16 15.29 -5.67 0.15
C LYS A 16 15.71 -4.38 -0.55
N LEU A 17 16.62 -4.47 -1.53
CA LEU A 17 17.03 -3.33 -2.33
C LEU A 17 15.85 -2.77 -3.13
N ILE A 18 15.06 -3.62 -3.78
CA ILE A 18 13.82 -3.20 -4.46
C ILE A 18 12.88 -2.49 -3.50
N ILE A 19 12.65 -3.03 -2.30
CA ILE A 19 11.78 -2.42 -1.29
C ILE A 19 12.27 -1.03 -0.88
N VAL A 20 13.58 -0.88 -0.67
CA VAL A 20 14.18 0.43 -0.33
C VAL A 20 14.06 1.41 -1.49
N LEU A 21 14.30 0.98 -2.73
CA LEU A 21 14.13 1.82 -3.91
C LEU A 21 12.67 2.25 -4.10
N SER A 22 11.73 1.32 -3.95
CA SER A 22 10.29 1.61 -4.01
C SER A 22 9.87 2.58 -2.90
N GLY A 23 10.39 2.39 -1.68
CA GLY A 23 10.15 3.32 -0.57
C GLY A 23 10.74 4.70 -0.82
N ALA A 24 11.96 4.79 -1.36
CA ALA A 24 12.60 6.06 -1.71
C ALA A 24 11.85 6.80 -2.81
N LEU A 25 11.42 6.09 -3.86
CA LEU A 25 10.60 6.64 -4.93
C LEU A 25 9.26 7.15 -4.39
N PHE A 26 8.61 6.37 -3.53
CA PHE A 26 7.37 6.76 -2.88
C PHE A 26 7.53 8.01 -2.01
N CYS A 27 8.54 8.05 -1.14
CA CYS A 27 8.84 9.23 -0.32
C CYS A 27 9.15 10.47 -1.18
N SER A 28 9.86 10.28 -2.30
CA SER A 28 10.16 11.38 -3.24
C SER A 28 8.88 11.95 -3.85
N ALA A 29 7.94 11.09 -4.26
CA ALA A 29 6.64 11.51 -4.78
C ALA A 29 5.81 12.27 -3.72
N VAL A 30 5.82 11.82 -2.46
CA VAL A 30 5.13 12.50 -1.35
C VAL A 30 5.74 13.88 -1.09
N VAL A 31 7.06 13.99 -1.06
CA VAL A 31 7.77 15.27 -0.87
C VAL A 31 7.50 16.22 -2.03
N TYR A 32 7.51 15.73 -3.27
CA TYR A 32 7.18 16.51 -4.45
C TYR A 32 5.73 17.05 -4.39
N GLY A 33 4.77 16.20 -4.00
CA GLY A 33 3.38 16.64 -3.82
C GLY A 33 3.24 17.74 -2.76
N HIS A 34 3.96 17.63 -1.63
CA HIS A 34 3.97 18.69 -0.61
C HIS A 34 4.66 19.96 -1.12
N TRP A 35 5.75 19.83 -1.88
CA TRP A 35 6.43 20.98 -2.49
C TRP A 35 5.48 21.77 -3.41
N GLN A 36 4.68 21.08 -4.25
CA GLN A 36 3.69 21.74 -5.11
C GLN A 36 2.65 22.51 -4.30
N ILE A 37 2.19 22.01 -3.15
CA ILE A 37 1.23 22.75 -2.28
C ILE A 37 1.76 24.14 -1.89
N PHE A 38 3.05 24.24 -1.56
CA PHE A 38 3.65 25.48 -1.06
C PHE A 38 4.19 26.40 -2.17
N PHE A 39 4.71 25.83 -3.26
CA PHE A 39 5.45 26.59 -4.27
C PHE A 39 4.79 26.62 -5.66
N ASP A 40 3.86 25.71 -5.96
CA ASP A 40 3.17 25.63 -7.25
C ASP A 40 1.71 25.19 -7.07
N ARG A 41 0.93 26.08 -6.45
CA ARG A 41 -0.48 25.81 -6.13
C ARG A 41 -1.32 25.51 -7.38
N GLN A 42 -1.01 26.13 -8.51
CA GLN A 42 -1.71 25.87 -9.78
C GLN A 42 -1.39 24.47 -10.32
N GLY A 43 -0.12 24.05 -10.30
CA GLY A 43 0.28 22.68 -10.64
C GLY A 43 -0.36 21.64 -9.72
N PHE A 44 -0.40 21.90 -8.42
CA PHE A 44 -1.07 21.04 -7.44
C PHE A 44 -2.58 20.90 -7.71
N GLU A 45 -3.28 22.01 -7.96
CA GLU A 45 -4.71 22.01 -8.29
C GLU A 45 -4.99 21.24 -9.58
N GLN A 46 -4.09 21.34 -10.57
CA GLN A 46 -4.19 20.60 -11.84
C GLN A 46 -3.90 19.11 -11.67
N ASP A 47 -2.90 18.72 -10.88
CA ASP A 47 -2.57 17.33 -10.58
C ASP A 47 -3.67 16.66 -9.75
N ILE A 48 -4.21 17.34 -8.73
CA ILE A 48 -5.37 16.84 -7.99
C ILE A 48 -6.59 16.71 -8.91
N ARG A 49 -6.81 17.66 -9.82
CA ARG A 49 -7.90 17.55 -10.81
C ARG A 49 -7.70 16.31 -11.70
N ASN A 50 -6.50 16.09 -12.22
CA ASN A 50 -6.25 14.98 -13.14
C ASN A 50 -6.29 13.60 -12.46
N VAL A 51 -5.78 13.52 -11.23
CA VAL A 51 -5.59 12.23 -10.52
C VAL A 51 -6.80 11.89 -9.63
N VAL A 52 -7.36 12.89 -8.95
CA VAL A 52 -8.42 12.68 -7.95
C VAL A 52 -9.80 13.04 -8.50
N PHE A 53 -9.92 14.07 -9.35
CA PHE A 53 -11.21 14.59 -9.85
C PHE A 53 -11.30 14.76 -11.38
N PRO A 54 -11.01 13.73 -12.19
CA PRO A 54 -10.93 13.88 -13.65
C PRO A 54 -12.26 14.28 -14.32
N ARG A 55 -13.38 14.29 -13.57
CA ARG A 55 -14.74 14.56 -14.06
C ARG A 55 -15.38 15.84 -13.50
N VAL A 56 -14.63 16.71 -12.82
CA VAL A 56 -15.19 17.94 -12.21
C VAL A 56 -14.57 19.19 -12.85
N GLU A 57 -15.39 20.00 -13.54
CA GLU A 57 -14.94 21.12 -14.39
C GLU A 57 -14.54 22.39 -13.62
N ALA A 58 -15.11 22.64 -12.43
CA ALA A 58 -14.79 23.80 -11.61
C ALA A 58 -14.86 23.44 -10.12
N ILE A 59 -13.71 23.45 -9.46
CA ILE A 59 -13.59 23.21 -8.02
C ILE A 59 -13.01 24.47 -7.39
N SER A 60 -13.73 25.07 -6.45
CA SER A 60 -13.09 25.87 -5.40
C SER A 60 -12.59 24.93 -4.31
N LEU A 61 -11.27 24.85 -4.13
CA LEU A 61 -10.65 24.06 -3.07
C LEU A 61 -10.72 24.84 -1.76
N SER A 62 -11.83 24.65 -1.04
CA SER A 62 -11.99 25.10 0.33
C SER A 62 -10.92 24.47 1.24
N TYR A 63 -10.48 25.20 2.27
CA TYR A 63 -9.50 24.72 3.26
C TYR A 63 -9.93 23.41 3.93
N ARG A 64 -11.25 23.17 4.06
CA ARG A 64 -11.79 21.91 4.63
C ARG A 64 -11.58 20.73 3.68
N ALA A 65 -11.81 20.93 2.38
CA ALA A 65 -11.56 19.91 1.36
C ALA A 65 -10.06 19.57 1.28
N ILE A 66 -9.18 20.57 1.30
CA ILE A 66 -7.72 20.38 1.34
C ILE A 66 -7.31 19.57 2.59
N ALA A 67 -7.78 19.96 3.78
CA ALA A 67 -7.47 19.25 5.02
C ALA A 67 -7.94 17.79 4.99
N THR A 68 -9.11 17.53 4.40
CA THR A 68 -9.67 16.18 4.27
C THR A 68 -8.82 15.33 3.33
N VAL A 69 -8.42 15.87 2.17
CA VAL A 69 -7.55 15.19 1.21
C VAL A 69 -6.19 14.89 1.83
N ILE A 70 -5.55 15.86 2.50
CA ILE A 70 -4.27 15.67 3.19
C ILE A 70 -4.38 14.55 4.24
N PHE A 71 -5.44 14.55 5.04
CA PHE A 71 -5.66 13.53 6.07
C PHE A 71 -5.83 12.12 5.47
N LEU A 72 -6.67 11.98 4.43
CA LEU A 72 -6.87 10.71 3.74
C LEU A 72 -5.59 10.22 3.06
N THR A 73 -4.84 11.12 2.43
CA THR A 73 -3.53 10.80 1.84
C THR A 73 -2.53 10.34 2.89
N ALA A 74 -2.49 10.97 4.07
CA ALA A 74 -1.61 10.58 5.17
C ALA A 74 -1.88 9.13 5.64
N ILE A 75 -3.15 8.73 5.76
CA ILE A 75 -3.52 7.37 6.13
C ILE A 75 -3.12 6.37 5.03
N ASN A 76 -3.38 6.68 3.76
CA ASN A 76 -2.94 5.83 2.64
C ASN A 76 -1.41 5.66 2.63
N ASN A 77 -0.67 6.74 2.88
CA ASN A 77 0.79 6.70 2.96
C ASN A 77 1.29 5.82 4.12
N ALA A 78 0.64 5.92 5.29
CA ALA A 78 0.97 5.08 6.44
C ALA A 78 0.79 3.58 6.13
N LEU A 79 -0.28 3.21 5.40
CA LEU A 79 -0.52 1.83 4.98
C LEU A 79 0.57 1.32 4.02
N VAL A 80 0.99 2.15 3.05
CA VAL A 80 2.08 1.79 2.12
C VAL A 80 3.39 1.58 2.88
N ILE A 81 3.74 2.50 3.78
CA ILE A 81 4.96 2.39 4.60
C ILE A 81 4.92 1.14 5.48
N ALA A 82 3.77 0.84 6.10
CA ALA A 82 3.60 -0.37 6.90
C ALA A 82 3.79 -1.64 6.07
N GLY A 83 3.20 -1.70 4.87
CA GLY A 83 3.37 -2.83 3.95
C GLY A 83 4.82 -3.04 3.52
N LEU A 84 5.53 -1.96 3.17
CA LEU A 84 6.96 -2.00 2.84
C LEU A 84 7.81 -2.44 4.03
N ALA A 85 7.49 -1.98 5.23
CA ALA A 85 8.20 -2.37 6.46
C ALA A 85 8.02 -3.86 6.77
N PHE A 86 6.81 -4.41 6.63
CA PHE A 86 6.58 -5.85 6.82
C PHE A 86 7.27 -6.69 5.76
N ALA A 87 7.25 -6.24 4.50
CA ALA A 87 7.97 -6.91 3.41
C ALA A 87 9.48 -6.90 3.67
N TRP A 88 10.05 -5.78 4.13
CA TRP A 88 11.46 -5.70 4.47
C TRP A 88 11.84 -6.67 5.59
N GLN A 89 11.03 -6.73 6.66
CA GLN A 89 11.23 -7.65 7.78
C GLN A 89 11.16 -9.13 7.34
N LEU A 90 10.26 -9.45 6.41
CA LEU A 90 10.13 -10.80 5.86
C LEU A 90 11.41 -11.22 5.13
N PHE A 91 11.90 -10.38 4.21
CA PHE A 91 13.13 -10.69 3.48
C PHE A 91 14.38 -10.64 4.37
N ASP A 92 14.36 -9.86 5.45
CA ASP A 92 15.41 -9.91 6.48
C ASP A 92 15.45 -11.27 7.18
N GLY A 93 14.29 -11.85 7.52
CA GLY A 93 14.18 -13.21 8.04
C GLY A 93 14.72 -14.26 7.07
N PHE A 94 14.38 -14.17 5.78
CA PHE A 94 14.91 -15.08 4.75
C PHE A 94 16.43 -14.98 4.59
N GLN A 95 17.00 -13.78 4.71
CA GLN A 95 18.45 -13.58 4.66
C GLN A 95 19.17 -14.28 5.83
N ARG A 96 18.53 -14.34 7.01
CA ARG A 96 19.05 -15.05 8.19
C ARG A 96 18.93 -16.58 8.09
N GLY A 97 18.20 -17.08 7.09
CA GLY A 97 17.96 -18.52 6.89
C GLY A 97 16.70 -19.04 7.57
N GLU A 98 15.85 -18.18 8.11
CA GLU A 98 14.60 -18.54 8.80
C GLU A 98 13.47 -18.81 7.78
N ILE A 99 13.68 -19.71 6.82
CA ILE A 99 12.79 -19.86 5.65
C ILE A 99 11.38 -20.28 6.09
N LEU A 100 11.23 -21.39 6.80
CA LEU A 100 9.95 -21.92 7.29
C LEU A 100 9.80 -21.58 8.78
N SER A 101 9.62 -20.29 9.07
CA SER A 101 9.32 -19.84 10.43
C SER A 101 7.90 -19.31 10.53
N ASN A 102 7.25 -19.59 11.66
CA ASN A 102 5.93 -19.05 12.00
C ASN A 102 5.93 -17.51 11.88
N ARG A 103 7.01 -16.86 12.34
CA ARG A 103 7.24 -15.42 12.20
C ARG A 103 7.16 -14.93 10.75
N ASN A 104 7.84 -15.60 9.81
CA ASN A 104 7.82 -15.19 8.41
C ASN A 104 6.45 -15.46 7.76
N GLY A 105 5.75 -16.53 8.15
CA GLY A 105 4.36 -16.75 7.76
C GLY A 105 3.43 -15.62 8.22
N VAL A 106 3.56 -15.17 9.47
CA VAL A 106 2.80 -14.03 10.00
C VAL A 106 3.14 -12.71 9.29
N LEU A 107 4.42 -12.45 9.02
CA LEU A 107 4.85 -11.26 8.27
C LEU A 107 4.29 -11.25 6.85
N LEU A 108 4.30 -12.40 6.16
CA LEU A 108 3.72 -12.54 4.83
C LEU A 108 2.20 -12.28 4.85
N ARG A 109 1.49 -12.79 5.87
CA ARG A 109 0.06 -12.45 6.09
C ARG A 109 -0.14 -10.94 6.31
N ARG A 110 0.70 -10.31 7.13
CA ARG A 110 0.62 -8.86 7.39
C ARG A 110 0.83 -8.04 6.13
N VAL A 111 1.78 -8.40 5.27
CA VAL A 111 1.97 -7.76 3.94
C VAL A 111 0.67 -7.83 3.12
N GLY A 112 0.10 -9.03 2.97
CA GLY A 112 -1.15 -9.20 2.24
C GLY A 112 -2.33 -8.42 2.86
N LEU A 113 -2.50 -8.47 4.17
CA LEU A 113 -3.55 -7.73 4.87
C LEU A 113 -3.39 -6.21 4.73
N THR A 114 -2.16 -5.68 4.80
CA THR A 114 -1.91 -4.25 4.57
C THR A 114 -2.23 -3.84 3.13
N ALA A 115 -1.96 -4.70 2.14
CA ALA A 115 -2.32 -4.43 0.75
C ALA A 115 -3.84 -4.46 0.51
N ILE A 116 -4.57 -5.40 1.14
CA ILE A 116 -6.04 -5.43 1.11
C ILE A 116 -6.60 -4.15 1.76
N ALA A 117 -6.12 -3.81 2.96
CA ALA A 117 -6.54 -2.61 3.66
C ALA A 117 -6.28 -1.35 2.83
N GLY A 118 -5.10 -1.25 2.20
CA GLY A 118 -4.76 -0.13 1.31
C GLY A 118 -5.68 -0.04 0.09
N ALA A 119 -5.96 -1.15 -0.59
CA ALA A 119 -6.83 -1.17 -1.76
C ALA A 119 -8.29 -0.79 -1.44
N LEU A 120 -8.79 -1.18 -0.26
CA LEU A 120 -10.11 -0.77 0.20
C LEU A 120 -10.10 0.70 0.63
N PHE A 121 -9.08 1.12 1.39
CA PHE A 121 -8.99 2.47 1.92
C PHE A 121 -8.82 3.52 0.82
N ILE A 122 -8.07 3.22 -0.25
CA ILE A 122 -7.94 4.14 -1.39
C ILE A 122 -9.29 4.32 -2.13
N THR A 123 -10.06 3.24 -2.29
CA THR A 123 -11.40 3.29 -2.91
C THR A 123 -12.35 4.16 -2.09
N VAL A 124 -12.36 3.97 -0.77
CA VAL A 124 -13.18 4.78 0.16
C VAL A 124 -12.69 6.23 0.21
N SER A 125 -11.37 6.44 0.25
CA SER A 125 -10.75 7.77 0.28
C SER A 125 -11.13 8.60 -0.94
N ASN A 126 -11.13 7.99 -2.13
CA ASN A 126 -11.55 8.66 -3.36
C ASN A 126 -13.01 9.09 -3.28
N GLY A 127 -13.90 8.22 -2.80
CA GLY A 127 -15.32 8.56 -2.59
C GLY A 127 -15.53 9.71 -1.60
N ILE A 128 -14.82 9.69 -0.47
CA ILE A 128 -14.88 10.78 0.54
C ILE A 128 -14.27 12.07 -0.01
N GLY A 129 -13.17 11.99 -0.75
CA GLY A 129 -12.55 13.15 -1.40
C GLY A 129 -13.51 13.84 -2.36
N ILE A 130 -14.25 13.07 -3.18
CA ILE A 130 -15.27 13.59 -4.09
C ILE A 130 -16.40 14.28 -3.31
N LEU A 131 -16.85 13.68 -2.21
CA LEU A 131 -17.86 14.30 -1.34
C LEU A 131 -17.38 15.61 -0.71
N ALA A 132 -16.16 15.63 -0.17
CA ALA A 132 -15.60 16.80 0.49
C ALA A 132 -15.49 17.98 -0.47
N VAL A 133 -15.09 17.72 -1.71
CA VAL A 133 -15.03 18.73 -2.77
C VAL A 133 -16.41 19.14 -3.27
N SER A 134 -17.34 18.19 -3.45
CA SER A 134 -18.68 18.49 -3.98
C SER A 134 -19.56 19.23 -2.97
N TYR A 135 -19.36 19.01 -1.67
CA TYR A 135 -20.12 19.70 -0.62
C TYR A 135 -19.87 21.21 -0.62
N ASP A 136 -18.61 21.62 -0.84
CA ASP A 136 -18.21 23.02 -0.89
C ASP A 136 -18.46 23.67 -2.28
N ASN A 137 -18.94 22.90 -3.28
CA ASN A 137 -19.26 23.38 -4.63
C ASN A 137 -20.70 22.98 -5.06
N PRO A 138 -21.75 23.61 -4.48
CA PRO A 138 -23.14 23.28 -4.80
C PRO A 138 -23.52 23.80 -6.20
N GLY A 139 -23.54 22.91 -7.21
CA GLY A 139 -24.11 23.22 -8.54
C GLY A 139 -23.46 22.52 -9.74
N THR A 140 -22.20 22.10 -9.65
CA THR A 140 -21.43 21.54 -10.78
C THR A 140 -21.21 20.03 -10.71
N ALA A 141 -21.39 19.41 -9.54
CA ALA A 141 -21.31 17.96 -9.36
C ALA A 141 -22.63 17.46 -8.75
N GLY A 142 -23.37 16.62 -9.48
CA GLY A 142 -24.43 15.84 -8.87
C GLY A 142 -23.87 15.11 -7.64
N ARG A 143 -24.62 15.06 -6.54
CA ARG A 143 -24.23 14.40 -5.27
C ARG A 143 -24.12 12.87 -5.37
N ALA A 144 -23.76 12.35 -6.54
CA ALA A 144 -23.60 10.93 -6.80
C ALA A 144 -22.16 10.52 -6.46
N VAL A 145 -22.00 9.81 -5.35
CA VAL A 145 -20.76 9.12 -5.02
C VAL A 145 -20.78 7.79 -5.75
N VAL A 146 -19.93 7.67 -6.76
CA VAL A 146 -19.67 6.38 -7.41
C VAL A 146 -18.42 5.81 -6.77
N PHE A 147 -18.57 4.71 -6.03
CA PHE A 147 -17.44 3.90 -5.62
C PHE A 147 -16.97 3.10 -6.83
N ASP A 148 -15.99 3.64 -7.54
CA ASP A 148 -15.37 2.94 -8.66
C ASP A 148 -14.24 2.05 -8.14
N ILE A 149 -14.48 0.74 -8.13
CA ILE A 149 -13.43 -0.24 -7.88
C ILE A 149 -12.68 -0.41 -9.19
N SER A 150 -11.55 0.29 -9.32
CA SER A 150 -10.70 0.15 -10.50
C SER A 150 -10.28 -1.30 -10.71
N GLY A 151 -10.12 -1.72 -11.97
CA GLY A 151 -9.60 -3.06 -12.29
C GLY A 151 -8.24 -3.33 -11.64
N GLY A 152 -7.41 -2.28 -11.47
CA GLY A 152 -6.16 -2.35 -10.71
C GLY A 152 -6.37 -2.74 -9.24
N ALA A 153 -7.37 -2.18 -8.57
CA ALA A 153 -7.69 -2.53 -7.19
C ALA A 153 -8.14 -3.99 -7.05
N ILE A 154 -8.88 -4.53 -8.03
CA ILE A 154 -9.28 -5.95 -8.04
C ILE A 154 -8.04 -6.85 -8.15
N ILE A 155 -7.12 -6.53 -9.06
CA ILE A 155 -5.88 -7.31 -9.21
C ILE A 155 -5.06 -7.28 -7.91
N VAL A 156 -4.94 -6.11 -7.26
CA VAL A 156 -4.23 -5.99 -5.98
C VAL A 156 -4.93 -6.82 -4.90
N LEU A 157 -6.26 -6.77 -4.79
CA LEU A 157 -7.02 -7.57 -3.82
C LEU A 157 -6.82 -9.08 -4.04
N LEU A 158 -6.83 -9.54 -5.30
CA LEU A 158 -6.58 -10.94 -5.64
C LEU A 158 -5.16 -11.35 -5.25
N MET A 159 -4.15 -10.58 -5.66
CA MET A 159 -2.75 -10.88 -5.32
C MET A 159 -2.51 -10.86 -3.81
N ALA A 160 -3.08 -9.87 -3.13
CA ALA A 160 -2.95 -9.75 -1.68
C ALA A 160 -3.65 -10.90 -0.95
N GLY A 161 -4.83 -11.33 -1.41
CA GLY A 161 -5.52 -12.51 -0.89
C GLY A 161 -4.68 -13.79 -1.04
N LEU A 162 -4.03 -13.98 -2.19
CA LEU A 162 -3.10 -15.10 -2.39
C LEU A 162 -1.91 -15.01 -1.42
N VAL A 163 -1.34 -13.83 -1.21
CA VAL A 163 -0.24 -13.61 -0.26
C VAL A 163 -0.68 -13.94 1.17
N VAL A 164 -1.89 -13.55 1.59
CA VAL A 164 -2.44 -13.94 2.91
C VAL A 164 -2.61 -15.46 3.01
N GLY A 165 -3.10 -16.10 1.95
CA GLY A 165 -3.21 -17.56 1.87
C GLY A 165 -1.87 -18.26 2.01
N LEU A 166 -0.85 -17.83 1.27
CA LEU A 166 0.52 -18.35 1.34
C LEU A 166 1.11 -18.17 2.74
N GLY A 167 0.94 -17.00 3.34
CA GLY A 167 1.38 -16.76 4.72
C GLY A 167 0.68 -17.69 5.73
N HIS A 168 -0.60 -18.02 5.50
CA HIS A 168 -1.31 -18.98 6.35
C HIS A 168 -0.76 -20.40 6.21
N VAL A 169 -0.59 -20.87 4.97
CA VAL A 169 -0.04 -22.20 4.67
C VAL A 169 1.37 -22.33 5.26
N MET A 170 2.17 -21.27 5.17
CA MET A 170 3.52 -21.23 5.71
C MET A 170 3.57 -21.37 7.23
N VAL A 171 2.63 -20.75 7.96
CA VAL A 171 2.49 -20.94 9.42
C VAL A 171 2.20 -22.41 9.73
N ILE A 172 1.20 -23.00 9.07
CA ILE A 172 0.83 -24.40 9.27
C ILE A 172 2.01 -25.33 8.94
N ALA A 173 2.69 -25.09 7.81
CA ALA A 173 3.85 -25.88 7.41
C ALA A 173 4.99 -25.79 8.45
N SER A 174 5.22 -24.61 9.03
CA SER A 174 6.23 -24.45 10.08
C SER A 174 5.88 -25.20 11.36
N ASP A 175 4.60 -25.28 11.71
CA ASP A 175 4.14 -26.02 12.88
C ASP A 175 4.28 -27.55 12.65
N VAL A 176 3.91 -28.03 11.46
CA VAL A 176 4.10 -29.44 11.06
C VAL A 176 5.59 -29.82 11.01
N GLU A 177 6.45 -28.93 10.52
CA GLU A 177 7.89 -29.16 10.51
C GLU A 177 8.47 -29.22 11.93
N ALA A 178 8.01 -28.35 12.84
CA ALA A 178 8.41 -28.36 14.24
C ALA A 178 7.98 -29.66 14.95
N GLU A 179 6.78 -30.15 14.66
CA GLU A 179 6.26 -31.42 15.17
C GLU A 179 7.07 -32.62 14.63
N ASN A 180 7.36 -32.67 13.33
CA ASN A 180 8.18 -33.75 12.76
C ASN A 180 9.60 -33.82 13.36
N ARG A 181 10.17 -32.68 13.76
CA ARG A 181 11.49 -32.64 14.43
C ARG A 181 11.46 -33.09 15.89
N SER A 182 10.30 -33.14 16.55
CA SER A 182 10.20 -33.63 17.93
C SER A 182 10.09 -35.16 18.01
N PHE A 183 9.78 -35.81 16.89
CA PHE A 183 9.66 -37.26 16.78
C PHE A 183 10.94 -37.99 16.33
N VAL A 184 11.96 -37.26 15.86
CA VAL A 184 13.29 -37.78 15.46
C VAL A 184 14.30 -37.49 16.55
#